data_AF-A0A2V8SJH6-F1
#
_entry.id   AF-A0A2V8SJH6-F1
#
_cell.length_a   1.000
_cell.length_b   1.000
_cell.length_c   1.000
_cell.angle_alpha   90.00
_cell.angle_beta   90.00
_cell.angle_gamma   90.00
#
_symmetry.space_group_name_H-M   'P 1'
#
loop_
_entity.id
_entity.type
_entity.pdbx_description
1 polymer ?
#
loop_
_entity_poly.entity_id
_entity_poly.type
_entity_poly.pdbx_seq_one_letter_code
_entity_poly.pdbx_strand_id
1 'polypeptide(L)'
;MPILANSFSRKGKAGKDKLVKKTVKTGMVVSVTDGLAHRESITSFGTKLAMGMSPDMKGFTTGNPAHDSFIVDSSRRYNVDPLLIYSQMHQESSFHLRATSPKGASGLMQLMPATARRFGVTSIYDPKQNIEAGVRYMRWLLDTFNGDVVLALAGYNAGEGAVMKYGGNVPPYRETQEYVRRITSRYNSISNGRYIQSARSIGSRSAGLVQKDARPLSVYEPSALAVRTADGKMMLMNQ
;
A
#
# COMPACT_ATOMS: atom_id res chain seq x y z
N MET A 1 -51.43 -14.23 -55.66
CA MET A 1 -51.20 -15.00 -54.42
C MET A 1 -52.25 -14.54 -53.40
N PRO A 2 -52.98 -15.46 -52.74
CA PRO A 2 -54.41 -15.37 -52.33
C PRO A 2 -54.62 -14.57 -51.01
N ILE A 3 -55.75 -13.91 -50.67
CA ILE A 3 -57.20 -14.21 -50.57
C ILE A 3 -57.63 -14.94 -49.26
N LEU A 4 -58.42 -14.20 -48.45
CA LEU A 4 -59.46 -14.55 -47.44
C LEU A 4 -59.15 -15.51 -46.26
N ALA A 5 -59.50 -15.08 -45.04
CA ALA A 5 -60.66 -15.59 -44.27
C ALA A 5 -60.50 -15.44 -42.74
N ASN A 6 -61.64 -15.51 -42.08
CA ASN A 6 -62.00 -15.08 -40.74
C ASN A 6 -61.84 -16.19 -39.67
N SER A 7 -61.84 -15.75 -38.40
CA SER A 7 -62.35 -16.42 -37.19
C SER A 7 -61.63 -17.66 -36.62
N PHE A 8 -61.26 -17.62 -35.33
CA PHE A 8 -61.85 -18.49 -34.29
C PHE A 8 -61.55 -17.99 -32.87
N SER A 9 -62.58 -18.09 -32.02
CA SER A 9 -62.65 -17.74 -30.61
C SER A 9 -62.12 -18.87 -29.71
N ARG A 10 -61.51 -18.54 -28.55
CA ARG A 10 -61.91 -19.11 -27.24
C ARG A 10 -61.27 -18.45 -26.03
N LYS A 11 -62.11 -18.38 -24.99
CA LYS A 11 -61.96 -17.84 -23.64
C LYS A 11 -60.95 -18.59 -22.76
N GLY A 12 -60.32 -17.84 -21.85
CA GLY A 12 -60.40 -18.09 -20.40
C GLY A 12 -59.22 -18.82 -19.73
N LYS A 13 -58.53 -18.16 -18.79
CA LYS A 13 -58.75 -18.27 -17.33
C LYS A 13 -57.70 -17.48 -16.55
N ALA A 14 -58.17 -16.85 -15.48
CA ALA A 14 -57.42 -16.10 -14.49
C ALA A 14 -56.55 -16.99 -13.58
N GLY A 15 -55.45 -16.44 -13.08
CA GLY A 15 -54.66 -17.01 -11.99
C GLY A 15 -53.68 -15.99 -11.44
N LYS A 16 -53.95 -15.51 -10.22
CA LYS A 16 -53.14 -14.56 -9.44
C LYS A 16 -51.87 -15.26 -8.94
N ASP A 17 -50.70 -14.60 -9.02
CA ASP A 17 -49.54 -14.89 -8.16
C ASP A 17 -48.81 -13.58 -7.85
N LYS A 18 -49.10 -12.93 -6.72
CA LYS A 18 -48.46 -13.08 -5.40
C LYS A 18 -46.94 -12.82 -5.41
N LEU A 19 -46.64 -11.58 -5.02
CA LEU A 19 -45.37 -11.07 -4.54
C LEU A 19 -44.81 -11.97 -3.42
N VAL A 20 -43.69 -12.66 -3.66
CA VAL A 20 -42.95 -13.39 -2.61
C VAL A 20 -41.61 -12.69 -2.39
N LYS A 21 -41.54 -11.95 -1.27
CA LYS A 21 -40.30 -11.48 -0.68
C LYS A 21 -39.53 -12.71 -0.17
N LYS A 22 -38.36 -13.00 -0.74
CA LYS A 22 -37.41 -13.96 -0.16
C LYS A 22 -36.40 -13.22 0.71
N THR A 23 -36.61 -13.33 2.02
CA THR A 23 -35.63 -13.09 3.07
C THR A 23 -34.53 -14.14 2.96
N VAL A 24 -33.27 -13.73 2.87
CA VAL A 24 -32.11 -14.63 2.98
C VAL A 24 -31.74 -14.72 4.47
N LYS A 25 -31.89 -15.91 5.05
CA LYS A 25 -31.40 -16.24 6.41
C LYS A 25 -29.90 -16.49 6.34
N THR A 26 -29.12 -15.68 7.05
CA THR A 26 -27.71 -15.93 7.36
C THR A 26 -27.63 -17.07 8.38
N GLY A 27 -27.24 -18.27 7.93
CA GLY A 27 -26.94 -19.40 8.79
C GLY A 27 -25.44 -19.49 9.00
N MET A 28 -24.97 -19.05 10.17
CA MET A 28 -23.63 -19.32 10.67
C MET A 28 -23.65 -20.74 11.26
N VAL A 29 -22.88 -21.66 10.68
CA VAL A 29 -22.67 -23.00 11.23
C VAL A 29 -21.18 -23.13 11.50
N VAL A 30 -20.80 -23.19 12.78
CA VAL A 30 -19.43 -23.43 13.22
C VAL A 30 -19.34 -24.90 13.61
N SER A 31 -18.62 -25.68 12.83
CA SER A 31 -18.20 -27.04 13.19
C SER A 31 -16.74 -27.00 13.61
N VAL A 32 -16.48 -27.35 14.87
CA VAL A 32 -15.14 -27.51 15.45
C VAL A 32 -14.75 -28.98 15.34
N THR A 33 -13.63 -29.28 14.68
CA THR A 33 -12.88 -30.53 14.88
C THR A 33 -11.38 -30.32 14.66
N ASP A 34 -10.62 -31.02 15.48
CA ASP A 34 -9.19 -30.89 15.77
C ASP A 34 -8.20 -31.13 14.62
N GLY A 35 -7.07 -30.41 14.72
CA GLY A 35 -5.72 -30.95 14.53
C GLY A 35 -5.33 -31.49 13.15
N LEU A 36 -4.50 -30.73 12.43
CA LEU A 36 -3.23 -31.20 11.81
C LEU A 36 -2.60 -30.03 11.04
N ALA A 37 -1.31 -29.81 11.32
CA ALA A 37 -0.52 -28.71 10.79
C ALA A 37 -0.44 -28.74 9.26
N HIS A 38 -1.06 -27.76 8.60
CA HIS A 38 -0.74 -27.39 7.23
C HIS A 38 -0.10 -26.00 7.24
N ARG A 39 1.12 -25.92 6.71
CA ARG A 39 1.79 -24.67 6.33
C ARG A 39 0.79 -23.86 5.50
N GLU A 40 0.36 -22.73 6.03
CA GLU A 40 -0.41 -21.78 5.24
C GLU A 40 0.48 -21.27 4.11
N SER A 41 0.27 -21.86 2.93
CA SER A 41 0.44 -21.16 1.67
C SER A 41 -0.46 -19.93 1.74
N ILE A 42 0.13 -18.77 2.04
CA ILE A 42 -0.54 -17.47 1.93
C ILE A 42 -0.76 -17.21 0.43
N THR A 43 -1.77 -17.88 -0.11
CA THR A 43 -2.42 -17.59 -1.38
C THR A 43 -3.73 -16.90 -1.05
N SER A 44 -3.61 -15.70 -0.47
CA SER A 44 -4.71 -14.77 -0.33
C SER A 44 -4.18 -13.34 -0.47
N PHE A 45 -3.78 -13.00 -1.69
CA PHE A 45 -3.73 -11.61 -2.15
C PHE A 45 -5.12 -11.15 -2.67
N GLY A 46 -6.18 -11.90 -2.36
CA GLY A 46 -7.51 -11.74 -2.95
C GLY A 46 -8.39 -10.65 -2.31
N THR A 47 -7.97 -10.04 -1.21
CA THR A 47 -8.63 -8.85 -0.66
C THR A 47 -7.83 -7.62 -1.05
N LYS A 48 -8.39 -6.83 -1.97
CA LYS A 48 -7.89 -5.50 -2.34
C LYS A 48 -7.61 -4.72 -1.05
N LEU A 49 -6.33 -4.40 -0.81
CA LEU A 49 -5.96 -3.63 0.37
C LEU A 49 -6.56 -2.22 0.22
N ALA A 50 -7.61 -1.94 0.99
CA ALA A 50 -8.22 -0.62 1.01
C ALA A 50 -7.29 0.35 1.75
N MET A 51 -6.92 1.46 1.10
CA MET A 51 -6.20 2.55 1.78
C MET A 51 -7.11 3.16 2.86
N GLY A 52 -6.67 3.18 4.10
CA GLY A 52 -7.38 3.85 5.18
C GLY A 52 -6.89 5.29 5.34
N MET A 53 -7.49 6.26 4.65
CA MET A 53 -7.02 7.66 4.73
C MET A 53 -6.93 8.17 6.18
N SER A 54 -5.70 8.33 6.65
CA SER A 54 -5.40 8.97 7.94
C SER A 54 -5.05 10.44 7.68
N PRO A 55 -5.54 11.39 8.50
CA PRO A 55 -5.21 12.81 8.33
C PRO A 55 -3.76 13.12 8.71
N ASP A 56 -3.10 12.22 9.45
CA ASP A 56 -1.74 12.33 9.96
C ASP A 56 -1.01 10.97 9.92
N MET A 57 0.23 10.94 10.43
CA MET A 57 1.04 9.72 10.55
C MET A 57 0.79 8.94 11.86
N LYS A 58 -0.31 9.14 12.58
CA LYS A 58 -0.67 8.44 13.83
C LYS A 58 0.47 8.37 14.87
N GLY A 59 1.21 9.46 15.01
CA GLY A 59 2.36 9.56 15.92
C GLY A 59 3.65 8.92 15.40
N PHE A 60 3.66 8.33 14.20
CA PHE A 60 4.90 7.94 13.53
C PHE A 60 5.67 9.17 13.02
N THR A 61 7.00 9.09 13.02
CA THR A 61 7.91 10.15 12.59
C THR A 61 9.11 9.58 11.87
N THR A 62 9.60 10.30 10.88
CA THR A 62 10.89 10.02 10.21
C THR A 62 12.10 10.44 11.07
N GLY A 63 11.85 11.08 12.21
CA GLY A 63 12.88 11.77 13.02
C GLY A 63 13.21 13.17 12.49
N ASN A 64 12.58 13.62 11.40
CA ASN A 64 12.72 14.97 10.87
C ASN A 64 11.34 15.62 10.64
N PRO A 65 10.97 16.66 11.42
CA PRO A 65 9.66 17.30 11.31
C PRO A 65 9.34 17.91 9.93
N ALA A 66 10.35 18.34 9.17
CA ALA A 66 10.12 18.88 7.83
C ALA A 66 9.71 17.76 6.85
N HIS A 67 10.38 16.61 6.92
CA HIS A 67 10.01 15.43 6.11
C HIS A 67 8.61 14.96 6.47
N ASP A 68 8.29 14.90 7.77
CA ASP A 68 6.97 14.54 8.27
C ASP A 68 5.87 15.45 7.69
N SER A 69 6.10 16.77 7.70
CA SER A 69 5.18 17.75 7.08
C SER A 69 5.03 17.51 5.58
N PHE A 70 6.15 17.31 4.86
CA PHE A 70 6.09 17.09 3.41
C PHE A 70 5.34 15.81 3.03
N ILE A 71 5.44 14.74 3.83
CA ILE A 71 4.64 13.53 3.67
C ILE A 71 3.16 13.87 3.81
N VAL A 72 2.77 14.44 4.96
CA VAL A 72 1.35 14.75 5.26
C VAL A 72 0.75 15.70 4.23
N ASP A 73 1.45 16.79 3.91
CA ASP A 73 0.96 17.82 2.99
C ASP A 73 0.79 17.28 1.57
N SER A 74 1.76 16.49 1.07
CA SER A 74 1.70 15.89 -0.26
C SER A 74 0.61 14.81 -0.31
N SER A 75 0.56 13.94 0.70
CA SER A 75 -0.47 12.91 0.84
C SER A 75 -1.88 13.48 0.82
N ARG A 76 -2.10 14.60 1.53
CA ARG A 76 -3.38 15.31 1.53
C ARG A 76 -3.71 15.88 0.15
N ARG A 77 -2.75 16.52 -0.54
CA ARG A 77 -2.97 17.10 -1.88
C ARG A 77 -3.33 16.04 -2.93
N TYR A 78 -2.69 14.87 -2.86
CA TYR A 78 -2.83 13.84 -3.88
C TYR A 78 -3.67 12.64 -3.44
N ASN A 79 -4.38 12.73 -2.32
CA ASN A 79 -5.26 11.69 -1.80
C ASN A 79 -4.58 10.31 -1.74
N VAL A 80 -3.44 10.25 -1.05
CA VAL A 80 -2.70 9.02 -0.72
C VAL A 80 -2.48 8.98 0.78
N ASP A 81 -2.73 7.85 1.43
CA ASP A 81 -2.54 7.74 2.87
C ASP A 81 -1.07 8.05 3.27
N PRO A 82 -0.82 9.01 4.18
CA PRO A 82 0.53 9.34 4.63
C PRO A 82 1.27 8.16 5.28
N LEU A 83 0.56 7.20 5.91
CA LEU A 83 1.19 6.00 6.47
C LEU A 83 1.70 5.04 5.39
N LEU A 84 1.08 5.02 4.20
CA LEU A 84 1.57 4.25 3.05
C LEU A 84 2.87 4.88 2.54
N ILE A 85 2.89 6.20 2.36
CA ILE A 85 4.07 6.95 1.92
C ILE A 85 5.22 6.82 2.93
N TYR A 86 4.94 6.95 4.23
CA TYR A 86 5.90 6.72 5.30
C TYR A 86 6.48 5.29 5.24
N SER A 87 5.61 4.28 5.10
CA SER A 87 6.01 2.87 5.01
C SER A 87 6.89 2.61 3.79
N GLN A 88 6.55 3.22 2.66
CA GLN A 88 7.31 3.12 1.42
C GLN A 88 8.66 3.84 1.53
N MET A 89 8.69 5.10 1.98
CA MET A 89 9.92 5.88 2.15
C MET A 89 10.92 5.20 3.09
N HIS A 90 10.43 4.55 4.15
CA HIS A 90 11.27 3.73 5.02
C HIS A 90 11.93 2.57 4.24
N GLN A 91 11.18 1.91 3.34
CA GLN A 91 11.72 0.84 2.50
C GLN A 91 12.74 1.37 1.48
N GLU A 92 12.51 2.56 0.93
CA GLU A 92 13.33 3.15 -0.11
C GLU A 92 14.67 3.67 0.41
N SER A 93 14.64 4.43 1.50
CA SER A 93 15.85 5.11 1.98
C SER A 93 16.10 4.95 3.47
N SER A 94 15.18 4.31 4.21
CA SER A 94 15.17 4.39 5.68
C SER A 94 15.31 5.85 6.16
N PHE A 95 14.70 6.78 5.41
CA PHE A 95 14.73 8.23 5.61
C PHE A 95 16.08 8.93 5.36
N HIS A 96 17.02 8.30 4.64
CA HIS A 96 18.30 8.90 4.28
C HIS A 96 18.16 9.85 3.08
N LEU A 97 18.28 11.15 3.35
CA LEU A 97 18.07 12.21 2.37
C LEU A 97 18.91 12.07 1.09
N ARG A 98 20.16 11.61 1.23
CA ARG A 98 21.13 11.51 0.13
C ARG A 98 21.34 10.07 -0.35
N ALA A 99 20.40 9.17 -0.08
CA ALA A 99 20.47 7.79 -0.55
C ALA A 99 20.51 7.74 -2.08
N THR A 100 21.42 6.91 -2.62
CA THR A 100 21.54 6.64 -4.05
C THR A 100 21.75 5.15 -4.25
N SER A 101 20.92 4.51 -5.08
CA SER A 101 21.09 3.10 -5.41
C SER A 101 22.11 2.90 -6.55
N PRO A 102 22.67 1.69 -6.71
CA PRO A 102 23.53 1.36 -7.86
C PRO A 102 22.84 1.56 -9.21
N LYS A 103 21.50 1.49 -9.25
CA LYS A 103 20.68 1.71 -10.46
C LYS A 103 20.39 3.20 -10.72
N GLY A 104 20.83 4.10 -9.84
CA GLY A 104 20.64 5.56 -9.96
C GLY A 104 19.36 6.11 -9.33
N ALA A 105 18.59 5.29 -8.63
CA ALA A 105 17.45 5.77 -7.84
C ALA A 105 17.96 6.66 -6.70
N SER A 106 17.31 7.81 -6.46
CA SER A 106 17.91 8.85 -5.61
C SER A 106 16.90 9.53 -4.67
N GLY A 107 17.40 9.92 -3.49
CA GLY A 107 16.64 10.64 -2.47
C GLY A 107 15.74 9.77 -1.59
N LEU A 108 14.88 10.43 -0.81
CA LEU A 108 14.02 9.80 0.20
C LEU A 108 13.06 8.74 -0.37
N MET A 109 12.46 9.03 -1.53
CA MET A 109 11.51 8.18 -2.26
C MET A 109 12.16 7.39 -3.40
N GLN A 110 13.50 7.36 -3.47
CA GLN A 110 14.31 6.65 -4.47
C GLN A 110 13.77 6.78 -5.90
N LEU A 111 13.63 8.01 -6.37
CA LEU A 111 13.13 8.26 -7.72
C LEU A 111 14.22 7.96 -8.75
N MET A 112 13.89 7.18 -9.77
CA MET A 112 14.71 7.05 -10.97
C MET A 112 14.76 8.39 -11.72
N PRO A 113 15.86 8.74 -12.41
CA PRO A 113 15.98 10.04 -13.09
C PRO A 113 14.85 10.33 -14.10
N ALA A 114 14.38 9.32 -14.82
CA ALA A 114 13.26 9.47 -15.75
C ALA A 114 11.93 9.80 -15.02
N THR A 115 11.65 9.11 -13.92
CA THR A 115 10.49 9.35 -13.05
C THR A 115 10.56 10.75 -12.44
N ALA A 116 11.72 11.13 -11.90
CA ALA A 116 11.96 12.46 -11.35
C ALA A 116 11.62 13.57 -12.36
N ARG A 117 12.11 13.45 -13.60
CA ARG A 117 11.77 14.39 -14.68
C ARG A 117 10.29 14.41 -15.01
N ARG A 118 9.67 13.22 -15.14
CA ARG A 118 8.22 13.07 -15.43
C ARG A 118 7.36 13.81 -14.39
N PHE A 119 7.79 13.83 -13.14
CA PHE A 119 7.08 14.47 -12.04
C PHE A 119 7.69 15.82 -11.61
N GLY A 120 8.49 16.46 -12.47
CA GLY A 120 8.89 17.87 -12.32
C GLY A 120 9.96 18.15 -11.27
N VAL A 121 10.77 17.16 -10.91
CA VAL A 121 11.89 17.34 -9.97
C VAL A 121 13.07 18.00 -10.69
N THR A 122 13.51 19.15 -10.18
CA THR A 122 14.70 19.87 -10.65
C THR A 122 15.92 19.65 -9.75
N SER A 123 15.71 19.32 -8.48
CA SER A 123 16.75 18.94 -7.53
C SER A 123 16.40 17.62 -6.85
N ILE A 124 17.06 16.53 -7.24
CA ILE A 124 16.68 15.17 -6.83
C ILE A 124 16.85 14.88 -5.33
N TYR A 125 17.74 15.63 -4.67
CA TYR A 125 17.97 15.53 -3.22
C TYR A 125 17.27 16.64 -2.43
N ASP A 126 16.49 17.51 -3.08
CA ASP A 126 15.59 18.40 -2.35
C ASP A 126 14.47 17.56 -1.72
N PRO A 127 14.32 17.54 -0.38
CA PRO A 127 13.38 16.65 0.29
C PRO A 127 11.94 16.92 -0.13
N LYS A 128 11.56 18.19 -0.28
CA LYS A 128 10.19 18.57 -0.64
C LYS A 128 9.86 18.07 -2.04
N GLN A 129 10.71 18.33 -3.03
CA GLN A 129 10.51 17.89 -4.40
C GLN A 129 10.50 16.36 -4.51
N ASN A 130 11.45 15.68 -3.86
CA ASN A 130 11.57 14.22 -3.94
C ASN A 130 10.36 13.51 -3.31
N ILE A 131 9.91 13.97 -2.13
CA ILE A 131 8.72 13.44 -1.47
C ILE A 131 7.48 13.71 -2.32
N GLU A 132 7.25 14.96 -2.73
CA GLU A 132 6.06 15.32 -3.50
C GLU A 132 5.98 14.54 -4.83
N ALA A 133 7.09 14.43 -5.56
CA ALA A 133 7.13 13.65 -6.80
C ALA A 133 6.89 12.15 -6.57
N GLY A 134 7.41 11.57 -5.47
CA GLY A 134 7.12 10.19 -5.07
C GLY A 134 5.64 9.98 -4.76
N VAL A 135 4.99 10.90 -4.03
CA VAL A 135 3.55 10.82 -3.75
C VAL A 135 2.74 10.95 -5.03
N ARG A 136 3.10 11.87 -5.94
CA ARG A 136 2.44 12.01 -7.25
C ARG A 136 2.58 10.75 -8.10
N TYR A 137 3.76 10.13 -8.09
CA TYR A 137 3.98 8.88 -8.79
C TYR A 137 3.13 7.75 -8.20
N MET A 138 3.07 7.63 -6.87
CA MET A 138 2.21 6.67 -6.20
C MET A 138 0.72 6.90 -6.54
N ARG A 139 0.24 8.14 -6.52
CA ARG A 139 -1.13 8.49 -6.94
C ARG A 139 -1.40 8.04 -8.38
N TRP A 140 -0.50 8.36 -9.30
CA TRP A 140 -0.63 7.97 -10.70
C TRP A 140 -0.68 6.44 -10.87
N LEU A 141 0.13 5.68 -10.12
CA LEU A 141 0.08 4.21 -10.12
C LEU A 141 -1.24 3.68 -9.53
N LEU A 142 -1.72 4.28 -8.44
CA LEU A 142 -3.01 3.93 -7.86
C LEU A 142 -4.13 4.17 -8.87
N ASP A 143 -4.14 5.30 -9.59
CA ASP A 143 -5.13 5.53 -10.66
C ASP A 143 -5.02 4.50 -11.78
N THR A 144 -3.78 4.17 -12.19
CA THR A 144 -3.49 3.18 -13.24
C THR A 144 -3.98 1.77 -12.88
N PHE A 145 -3.92 1.41 -11.59
CA PHE A 145 -4.32 0.10 -11.08
C PHE A 145 -5.61 0.14 -10.27
N ASN A 146 -6.52 1.07 -10.58
CA ASN A 146 -7.87 1.16 -10.02
C ASN A 146 -7.92 1.19 -8.48
N GLY A 147 -6.95 1.83 -7.85
CA GLY A 147 -6.78 1.95 -6.41
C GLY A 147 -6.23 0.69 -5.73
N ASP A 148 -5.70 -0.27 -6.48
CA ASP A 148 -5.02 -1.43 -5.91
C ASP A 148 -3.63 -1.05 -5.42
N VAL A 149 -3.46 -1.00 -4.09
CA VAL A 149 -2.20 -0.65 -3.43
C VAL A 149 -1.10 -1.67 -3.72
N VAL A 150 -1.44 -2.95 -3.82
CA VAL A 150 -0.47 -4.03 -4.07
C VAL A 150 0.13 -3.87 -5.46
N LEU A 151 -0.71 -3.62 -6.46
CA LEU A 151 -0.25 -3.38 -7.83
C LEU A 151 0.46 -2.04 -7.97
N ALA A 152 0.01 -1.00 -7.27
CA ALA A 152 0.70 0.29 -7.27
C ALA A 152 2.12 0.18 -6.69
N LEU A 153 2.30 -0.53 -5.57
CA LEU A 153 3.63 -0.80 -5.01
C LEU A 153 4.49 -1.64 -5.96
N ALA A 154 3.91 -2.66 -6.61
CA ALA A 154 4.62 -3.46 -7.59
C ALA A 154 5.08 -2.60 -8.79
N GLY A 155 4.21 -1.72 -9.28
CA GLY A 155 4.51 -0.80 -10.36
C GLY A 155 5.53 0.27 -9.97
N TYR A 156 5.55 0.72 -8.71
CA TYR A 156 6.56 1.65 -8.22
C TYR A 156 7.97 1.02 -8.27
N ASN A 157 8.09 -0.24 -7.85
CA ASN A 157 9.38 -0.94 -7.79
C ASN A 157 9.84 -1.49 -9.15
N ALA A 158 8.95 -2.13 -9.90
CA ALA A 158 9.27 -2.84 -11.15
C ALA A 158 8.94 -2.03 -12.42
N GLY A 159 8.27 -0.89 -12.28
CA GLY A 159 7.65 -0.16 -13.38
C GLY A 159 6.24 -0.66 -13.71
N GLU A 160 5.35 0.25 -14.08
CA GLU A 160 3.97 -0.06 -14.47
C GLU A 160 3.87 -1.07 -15.62
N GLY A 161 4.82 -1.00 -16.57
CA GLY A 161 4.86 -1.86 -17.75
C GLY A 161 5.12 -3.31 -17.39
N ALA A 162 5.84 -3.57 -16.30
CA ALA A 162 6.02 -4.93 -15.79
C ALA A 162 4.70 -5.49 -15.27
N VAL A 163 3.96 -4.74 -14.44
CA VAL A 163 2.65 -5.15 -13.93
C VAL A 163 1.66 -5.42 -15.08
N MET A 164 1.63 -4.54 -16.07
CA MET A 164 0.80 -4.71 -17.28
C MET A 164 1.22 -5.95 -18.09
N LYS A 165 2.53 -6.17 -18.28
CA LYS A 165 3.07 -7.36 -18.98
C LYS A 165 2.65 -8.67 -18.31
N TYR A 166 2.52 -8.68 -16.98
CA TYR A 166 2.04 -9.84 -16.21
C TYR A 166 0.52 -9.82 -15.98
N GLY A 167 -0.24 -9.13 -16.83
CA GLY A 167 -1.70 -9.19 -16.86
C GLY A 167 -2.37 -8.53 -15.65
N GLY A 168 -1.77 -7.48 -15.08
CA GLY A 168 -2.30 -6.81 -13.90
C GLY A 168 -2.00 -7.58 -12.60
N ASN A 169 -0.91 -8.34 -12.56
CA ASN A 169 -0.45 -9.06 -11.38
C ASN A 169 0.93 -8.56 -10.93
N VAL A 170 1.26 -8.81 -9.66
CA VAL A 170 2.61 -8.60 -9.15
C VAL A 170 3.59 -9.44 -9.99
N PRO A 171 4.58 -8.83 -10.66
CA PRO A 171 5.56 -9.57 -11.44
C PRO A 171 6.27 -10.64 -10.60
N PRO A 172 6.64 -11.79 -11.18
CA PRO A 172 7.35 -12.87 -10.49
C PRO A 172 8.84 -12.52 -10.25
N TYR A 173 9.11 -11.27 -9.89
CA TYR A 173 10.42 -10.77 -9.50
C TYR A 173 10.51 -10.85 -7.99
N ARG A 174 11.47 -11.65 -7.50
CA ARG A 174 11.65 -11.86 -6.05
C ARG A 174 11.81 -10.54 -5.28
N GLU A 175 12.55 -9.58 -5.86
CA GLU A 175 12.73 -8.22 -5.32
C GLU A 175 11.38 -7.50 -5.15
N THR A 176 10.53 -7.52 -6.18
CA THR A 176 9.23 -6.83 -6.20
C THR A 176 8.22 -7.47 -5.27
N GLN A 177 8.12 -8.80 -5.24
CA GLN A 177 7.23 -9.51 -4.32
C GLN A 177 7.58 -9.21 -2.86
N GLU A 178 8.88 -9.19 -2.55
CA GLU A 178 9.37 -8.89 -1.21
C GLU A 178 9.14 -7.41 -0.84
N TYR A 179 9.36 -6.49 -1.78
CA TYR A 179 9.07 -5.06 -1.63
C TYR A 179 7.60 -4.83 -1.25
N VAL A 180 6.67 -5.40 -2.02
CA VAL A 180 5.22 -5.34 -1.78
C VAL A 180 4.87 -5.92 -0.41
N ARG A 181 5.35 -7.14 -0.11
CA ARG A 181 5.06 -7.84 1.16
C ARG A 181 5.49 -7.03 2.37
N ARG A 182 6.68 -6.41 2.32
CA ARG A 182 7.23 -5.62 3.43
C ARG A 182 6.45 -4.34 3.68
N ILE A 183 6.17 -3.58 2.63
CA ILE A 183 5.46 -2.31 2.77
C ILE A 183 4.02 -2.57 3.22
N THR A 184 3.32 -3.54 2.64
CA THR A 184 1.95 -3.89 3.05
C THR A 184 1.89 -4.40 4.50
N SER A 185 2.81 -5.28 4.91
CA SER A 185 2.90 -5.76 6.30
C SER A 185 3.13 -4.61 7.29
N ARG A 186 4.06 -3.70 6.97
CA ARG A 186 4.38 -2.52 7.77
C ARG A 186 3.19 -1.58 7.85
N TYR A 187 2.64 -1.19 6.70
CA TYR A 187 1.50 -0.30 6.56
C TYR A 187 0.28 -0.83 7.34
N ASN A 188 -0.04 -2.12 7.21
CA ASN A 188 -1.13 -2.75 7.95
C ASN A 188 -0.88 -2.74 9.47
N SER A 189 0.36 -2.94 9.90
CA SER A 189 0.68 -2.99 11.32
C SER A 189 0.66 -1.61 11.98
N ILE A 190 1.11 -0.56 11.29
CA ILE A 190 1.07 0.81 11.80
C ILE A 190 -0.35 1.40 11.73
N SER A 191 -1.11 1.10 10.67
CA SER A 191 -2.50 1.58 10.53
C SER A 191 -3.44 0.96 11.58
N ASN A 192 -3.23 -0.31 11.93
CA ASN A 192 -3.97 -1.04 12.96
C ASN A 192 -3.37 -0.89 14.38
N GLY A 193 -2.33 -0.08 14.56
CA GLY A 193 -1.74 0.19 15.88
C GLY A 193 -0.94 -0.95 16.53
N ARG A 194 -0.68 -2.06 15.82
CA ARG A 194 0.07 -3.22 16.35
C ARG A 194 1.49 -2.86 16.77
N TYR A 195 2.14 -1.96 16.04
CA TYR A 195 3.47 -1.46 16.39
C TYR A 195 3.47 -0.57 17.63
N ILE A 196 2.36 0.13 17.91
CA ILE A 196 2.24 0.98 19.10
C ILE A 196 2.19 0.12 20.37
N GLN A 197 1.55 -1.05 20.29
CA GLN A 197 1.41 -1.99 21.41
C GLN A 197 2.73 -2.68 21.79
N SER A 198 3.64 -2.91 20.83
CA SER A 198 4.91 -3.62 21.04
C SER A 198 6.14 -2.72 21.09
N ALA A 199 5.96 -1.40 20.99
CA ALA A 199 7.02 -0.42 20.96
C ALA A 199 7.92 -0.46 22.19
N ARG A 200 9.24 -0.57 21.98
CA ARG A 200 10.24 -0.40 23.05
C ARG A 200 10.56 1.08 23.23
N SER A 201 10.70 1.54 24.48
CA SER A 201 11.16 2.90 24.79
C SER A 201 12.68 2.97 24.68
N ILE A 202 13.22 3.91 23.89
CA ILE A 202 14.66 4.15 23.79
C ILE A 202 15.01 5.51 24.41
N GLY A 203 16.04 5.53 25.26
CA GLY A 203 16.52 6.75 25.93
C GLY A 203 17.17 7.77 24.99
N SER A 204 17.28 9.02 25.45
CA SER A 204 17.72 10.19 24.66
C SER A 204 19.12 10.07 24.02
N ARG A 205 20.06 9.35 24.65
CA ARG A 205 21.42 9.14 24.10
C ARG A 205 21.46 8.14 22.95
N SER A 206 20.53 7.18 22.90
CA SER A 206 20.49 6.18 21.83
C SER A 206 19.69 6.65 20.62
N ALA A 207 18.76 7.60 20.79
CA ALA A 207 18.00 8.19 19.68
C ALA A 207 18.88 8.85 18.60
N GLY A 208 19.97 9.52 19.01
CA GLY A 208 20.90 10.17 18.07
C GLY A 208 21.89 9.24 17.37
N LEU A 209 22.08 8.02 17.89
CA LEU A 209 22.98 7.01 17.30
C LEU A 209 22.27 6.18 16.23
N VAL A 210 20.97 5.91 16.38
CA VAL A 210 20.24 5.03 15.47
C VAL A 210 20.04 5.62 14.07
N GLN A 211 20.17 6.94 13.91
CA GLN A 211 20.03 7.60 12.60
C GLN A 211 21.27 7.46 11.71
N LYS A 212 22.42 7.00 12.24
CA LYS A 212 23.71 6.97 11.53
C LYS A 212 24.04 5.66 10.81
N ASP A 213 23.34 4.57 11.11
CA ASP A 213 23.77 3.21 10.72
C ASP A 213 23.03 2.61 9.51
N ALA A 214 22.26 3.38 8.72
CA ALA A 214 21.68 2.78 7.51
C ALA A 214 22.73 2.60 6.43
N ARG A 215 22.99 1.32 6.13
CA ARG A 215 23.83 0.91 5.02
C ARG A 215 23.12 1.18 3.69
N PRO A 216 23.87 1.57 2.64
CA PRO A 216 23.30 1.77 1.31
C PRO A 216 22.78 0.46 0.70
N LEU A 217 21.79 0.60 -0.19
CA LEU A 217 21.09 -0.47 -0.89
C LEU A 217 22.03 -1.30 -1.79
N SER A 218 22.60 -2.35 -1.23
CA SER A 218 22.90 -3.57 -1.97
C SER A 218 22.80 -4.75 -1.03
N VAL A 219 21.84 -5.65 -1.30
CA VAL A 219 21.63 -6.93 -0.60
C VAL A 219 20.92 -6.81 0.76
N TYR A 220 19.64 -7.19 0.74
CA TYR A 220 18.79 -7.72 1.83
C TYR A 220 19.16 -7.39 3.30
N GLU A 221 18.29 -6.65 4.02
CA GLU A 221 18.39 -6.38 5.47
C GLU A 221 16.98 -6.24 6.15
N PRO A 222 16.81 -6.18 7.50
CA PRO A 222 15.88 -7.05 8.28
C PRO A 222 14.48 -6.47 8.60
N SER A 223 13.71 -7.16 9.45
CA SER A 223 12.38 -6.74 9.94
C SER A 223 12.43 -5.41 10.67
N ALA A 224 11.53 -4.47 10.35
CA ALA A 224 11.49 -3.18 11.05
C ALA A 224 10.92 -3.32 12.47
N LEU A 225 11.61 -2.73 13.46
CA LEU A 225 11.14 -2.55 14.83
C LEU A 225 10.59 -1.13 14.99
N ALA A 226 9.51 -0.97 15.75
CA ALA A 226 9.04 0.36 16.14
C ALA A 226 9.57 0.73 17.52
N VAL A 227 10.10 1.94 17.63
CA VAL A 227 10.71 2.49 18.84
C VAL A 227 10.01 3.77 19.22
N ARG A 228 9.79 3.95 20.53
CA ARG A 228 9.31 5.22 21.07
C ARG A 228 10.48 6.18 21.29
N THR A 229 10.43 7.34 20.67
CA THR A 229 11.39 8.43 20.80
C THR A 229 11.16 9.20 22.11
N ALA A 230 12.12 10.05 22.50
CA ALA A 230 12.05 10.81 23.75
C ALA A 230 10.87 11.80 23.82
N ASP A 231 10.41 12.30 22.68
CA ASP A 231 9.21 13.14 22.53
C ASP A 231 7.91 12.33 22.43
N GLY A 232 7.96 11.01 22.68
CA GLY A 232 6.79 10.13 22.73
C GLY A 232 6.28 9.63 21.38
N LYS A 233 6.85 10.11 20.27
CA LYS A 233 6.55 9.65 18.91
C LYS A 233 7.14 8.27 18.63
N MET A 234 6.76 7.70 17.49
CA MET A 234 7.14 6.36 17.06
C MET A 234 8.03 6.44 15.81
N MET A 235 9.18 5.77 15.82
CA MET A 235 10.05 5.68 14.65
C MET A 235 10.24 4.22 14.26
N LEU A 236 10.20 3.93 12.96
CA LEU A 236 10.59 2.62 12.45
C LEU A 236 12.11 2.58 12.26
N MET A 237 12.70 1.49 12.71
CA MET A 237 14.14 1.22 12.65
C MET A 237 14.35 -0.14 12.00
N ASN A 238 15.35 -0.25 11.14
CA ASN A 238 15.83 -1.56 10.68
C ASN A 238 16.46 -2.30 11.88
N GLN A 239 16.25 -3.61 11.97
CA GLN A 239 16.93 -4.46 12.94
C GLN A 239 18.38 -4.75 12.52
#